data_AF-A0A182SZB3-F1
#
_entry.id   AF-A0A182SZB3-F1
#
_cell.length_a   1.000
_cell.length_b   1.000
_cell.length_c   1.000
_cell.angle_alpha   90.00
_cell.angle_beta   90.00
_cell.angle_gamma   90.00
#
_symmetry.space_group_name_H-M   'P 1'
#
loop_
_entity.id
_entity.type
_entity.pdbx_description
1 polymer ?
#
loop_
_entity_poly.entity_id
_entity_poly.type
_entity_poly.pdbx_seq_one_letter_code
_entity_poly.pdbx_strand_id
1 'polypeptide(L)'
;SEFFIANFGQLEPSYLKALFCPFAYLDFVPANAIKFFDTVNMFLDLHFAKIRPTDTIDIMFACICLERFPLNFVNRIFNPYFLDVLHAKTRPERLDIVRGKLKVFDTGLTLECAEYDGPLLPRDHSAKAVFHDGRIKRIINYITTELEELAGGPECMTKFSVLQHLPINSLYLVDVIFHPAGLGNIFTMDTMKERNINVAVLVHLPEYFDSTGKYLIGPQVMRVRHLRRLGLKVVTLRFDILYKLKIHPQELRDYLVERMKAALDALPPPGTTAVPVKGSPP
;
A
#
# COMPACT_ATOMS: atom_id res chain seq x y z
N SER A 1 -3.87 19.28 -13.49
CA SER A 1 -5.25 18.81 -13.69
C SER A 1 -5.92 19.55 -14.83
N GLU A 2 -6.01 20.88 -14.78
CA GLU A 2 -6.75 21.70 -15.76
C GLU A 2 -6.33 21.48 -17.20
N PHE A 3 -5.02 21.38 -17.45
CA PHE A 3 -4.50 21.09 -18.78
C PHE A 3 -5.05 19.76 -19.34
N PHE A 4 -5.07 18.69 -18.54
CA PHE A 4 -5.60 17.40 -18.97
C PHE A 4 -7.11 17.50 -19.24
N ILE A 5 -7.86 18.14 -18.34
CA ILE A 5 -9.31 18.33 -18.49
C ILE A 5 -9.65 19.10 -19.77
N ALA A 6 -8.90 20.15 -20.10
CA ALA A 6 -9.17 20.98 -21.26
C ALA A 6 -8.75 20.32 -22.59
N ASN A 7 -7.70 19.50 -22.59
CA ASN A 7 -7.06 19.01 -23.81
C ASN A 7 -7.20 17.50 -24.04
N PHE A 8 -7.93 16.75 -23.21
CA PHE A 8 -7.97 15.28 -23.27
C PHE A 8 -8.28 14.73 -24.67
N GLY A 9 -9.13 15.39 -25.46
CA GLY A 9 -9.48 14.94 -26.82
C GLY A 9 -8.34 15.00 -27.85
N GLN A 10 -7.28 15.76 -27.57
CA GLN A 10 -6.11 15.92 -28.45
C GLN A 10 -4.89 15.12 -27.94
N LEU A 11 -4.99 14.50 -26.76
CA LEU A 11 -3.86 13.82 -26.13
C LEU A 11 -3.70 12.40 -26.68
N GLU A 12 -2.43 12.02 -26.92
CA GLU A 12 -2.10 10.63 -27.23
C GLU A 12 -2.31 9.75 -25.98
N PRO A 13 -2.93 8.57 -26.13
CA PRO A 13 -3.18 7.66 -25.00
C PRO A 13 -1.95 7.27 -24.18
N SER A 14 -0.77 7.27 -24.80
CA SER A 14 0.50 6.94 -24.15
C SER A 14 0.90 7.93 -23.04
N TYR A 15 0.39 9.17 -23.07
CA TYR A 15 0.71 10.20 -22.07
C TYR A 15 -0.09 10.08 -20.78
N LEU A 16 -1.18 9.31 -20.76
CA LEU A 16 -2.10 9.27 -19.61
C LEU A 16 -1.38 8.91 -18.31
N LYS A 17 -0.52 7.89 -18.34
CA LYS A 17 0.27 7.49 -17.18
C LYS A 17 1.13 8.64 -16.65
N ALA A 18 1.81 9.37 -17.54
CA ALA A 18 2.68 10.47 -17.14
C ALA A 18 1.90 11.65 -16.55
N LEU A 19 0.65 11.85 -16.98
CA LEU A 19 -0.23 12.90 -16.49
C LEU A 19 -0.97 12.52 -15.21
N PHE A 20 -1.29 11.23 -15.02
CA PHE A 20 -2.12 10.75 -13.92
C PHE A 20 -1.32 10.19 -12.74
N CYS A 21 -0.37 9.28 -12.99
CA CYS A 21 0.33 8.57 -11.91
C CYS A 21 1.10 9.48 -10.93
N PRO A 22 1.62 10.67 -11.31
CA PRO A 22 2.24 11.57 -10.33
C PRO A 22 1.30 12.00 -9.20
N PHE A 23 0.00 12.20 -9.49
CA PHE A 23 -1.00 12.51 -8.45
C PHE A 23 -1.05 11.40 -7.39
N ALA A 24 -1.08 10.16 -7.85
CA ALA A 24 -1.10 9.00 -6.96
C ALA A 24 0.21 8.82 -6.20
N TYR A 25 1.35 9.03 -6.85
CA TYR A 25 2.65 8.89 -6.18
C TYR A 25 2.85 9.93 -5.07
N LEU A 26 2.37 11.15 -5.30
CA LEU A 26 2.43 12.26 -4.34
C LEU A 26 1.28 12.28 -3.33
N ASP A 27 0.38 11.29 -3.38
CA ASP A 27 -0.87 11.25 -2.58
C ASP A 27 -1.66 12.57 -2.66
N PHE A 28 -1.73 13.15 -3.86
CA PHE A 28 -2.26 14.49 -4.09
C PHE A 28 -3.56 14.44 -4.88
N VAL A 29 -4.62 15.02 -4.31
CA VAL A 29 -5.92 15.19 -4.97
C VAL A 29 -6.00 16.60 -5.57
N PRO A 30 -6.22 16.75 -6.88
CA PRO A 30 -6.31 18.06 -7.52
C PRO A 30 -7.60 18.80 -7.10
N ALA A 31 -7.59 20.14 -7.18
CA ALA A 31 -8.74 20.99 -6.83
C ALA A 31 -10.03 20.61 -7.57
N ASN A 32 -9.97 20.40 -8.89
CA ASN A 32 -11.09 19.92 -9.69
C ASN A 32 -11.18 18.38 -9.72
N ALA A 33 -11.14 17.75 -8.53
CA ALA A 33 -11.05 16.30 -8.37
C ALA A 33 -12.09 15.53 -9.18
N ILE A 34 -13.37 15.85 -9.00
CA ILE A 34 -14.50 15.14 -9.64
C ILE A 34 -14.32 15.13 -11.16
N LYS A 35 -14.26 16.32 -11.76
CA LYS A 35 -14.11 16.47 -13.21
C LYS A 35 -12.82 15.84 -13.73
N PHE A 36 -11.72 15.93 -12.98
CA PHE A 36 -10.45 15.30 -13.33
C PHE A 36 -10.58 13.78 -13.41
N PHE A 37 -11.10 13.13 -12.37
CA PHE A 37 -11.25 11.67 -12.34
C PHE A 37 -12.29 11.17 -13.35
N ASP A 38 -13.38 11.91 -13.55
CA ASP A 38 -14.36 11.59 -14.61
C ASP A 38 -13.71 11.63 -16.00
N THR A 39 -12.87 12.64 -16.25
CA THR A 39 -12.12 12.75 -17.51
C THR A 39 -11.12 11.59 -17.66
N VAL A 40 -10.43 11.19 -16.57
CA VAL A 40 -9.52 10.03 -16.59
C VAL A 40 -10.29 8.75 -16.90
N ASN A 41 -11.42 8.51 -16.25
CA ASN A 41 -12.26 7.32 -16.50
C ASN A 41 -12.77 7.29 -17.94
N MET A 42 -13.28 8.42 -18.46
CA MET A 42 -13.76 8.51 -19.83
C MET A 42 -12.62 8.27 -20.84
N PHE A 43 -11.46 8.89 -20.62
CA PHE A 43 -10.30 8.73 -21.50
C PHE A 43 -9.78 7.28 -21.48
N LEU A 44 -9.73 6.65 -20.30
CA LEU A 44 -9.40 5.23 -20.17
C LEU A 44 -10.38 4.34 -20.93
N ASP A 45 -11.68 4.62 -20.84
CA ASP A 45 -12.70 3.82 -21.52
C ASP A 45 -12.58 3.92 -23.05
N LEU A 46 -12.41 5.13 -23.58
CA LEU A 46 -12.26 5.41 -25.02
C LEU A 46 -10.96 4.85 -25.61
N HIS A 47 -9.89 4.74 -24.81
CA HIS A 47 -8.55 4.44 -25.31
C HIS A 47 -7.91 3.20 -24.69
N PHE A 48 -8.65 2.39 -23.94
CA PHE A 48 -8.14 1.24 -23.19
C PHE A 48 -7.21 0.34 -24.03
N ALA A 49 -7.65 -0.04 -25.24
CA ALA A 49 -6.91 -0.93 -26.13
C ALA A 49 -5.65 -0.29 -26.75
N LYS A 50 -5.58 1.05 -26.78
CA LYS A 50 -4.44 1.81 -27.32
C LYS A 50 -3.35 2.06 -26.28
N ILE A 51 -3.70 2.01 -24.99
CA ILE A 51 -2.75 2.17 -23.90
C ILE A 51 -1.94 0.88 -23.74
N ARG A 52 -0.63 1.00 -23.48
CA ARG A 52 0.20 -0.17 -23.24
C ARG A 52 -0.29 -0.91 -22.00
N PRO A 53 -0.44 -2.25 -22.01
CA PRO A 53 -0.95 -3.00 -20.86
C PRO A 53 -0.19 -2.71 -19.55
N THR A 54 1.13 -2.54 -19.62
CA THR A 54 1.95 -2.18 -18.45
C THR A 54 1.62 -0.81 -17.89
N ASP A 55 1.31 0.17 -18.74
CA ASP A 55 0.88 1.50 -18.30
C ASP A 55 -0.54 1.46 -17.72
N THR A 56 -1.43 0.63 -18.28
CA THR A 56 -2.75 0.37 -17.70
C THR A 56 -2.60 -0.17 -16.28
N ILE A 57 -1.75 -1.18 -16.03
CA ILE A 57 -1.52 -1.70 -14.67
C ILE A 57 -0.98 -0.62 -13.72
N ASP A 58 -0.07 0.24 -14.20
CA ASP A 58 0.45 1.36 -13.40
C ASP A 58 -0.64 2.39 -13.04
N ILE A 59 -1.54 2.70 -13.99
CA ILE A 59 -2.69 3.58 -13.77
C ILE A 59 -3.67 2.95 -12.76
N MET A 60 -3.94 1.66 -12.86
CA MET A 60 -4.86 0.97 -11.95
C MET A 60 -4.31 0.93 -10.53
N PHE A 61 -3.01 0.66 -10.37
CA PHE A 61 -2.32 0.77 -9.09
C PHE A 61 -2.38 2.21 -8.54
N ALA A 62 -2.20 3.21 -9.40
CA ALA A 62 -2.34 4.62 -9.02
C ALA A 62 -3.76 4.98 -8.56
N CYS A 63 -4.80 4.41 -9.17
CA CYS A 63 -6.18 4.57 -8.71
C CYS A 63 -6.36 4.07 -7.27
N ILE A 64 -5.84 2.88 -6.93
CA ILE A 64 -5.94 2.34 -5.56
C ILE A 64 -5.19 3.24 -4.57
N CYS A 65 -4.00 3.75 -4.92
CA CYS A 65 -3.28 4.69 -4.06
C CYS A 65 -4.16 5.89 -3.68
N LEU A 66 -4.89 6.45 -4.66
CA LEU A 66 -5.81 7.59 -4.53
C LEU A 66 -7.22 7.24 -4.02
N GLU A 67 -7.46 6.02 -3.56
CA GLU A 67 -8.79 5.57 -3.09
C GLU A 67 -9.85 5.74 -4.19
N ARG A 68 -9.51 5.32 -5.41
CA ARG A 68 -10.42 5.23 -6.55
C ARG A 68 -10.46 3.78 -7.02
N PHE A 69 -11.66 3.25 -7.19
CA PHE A 69 -11.89 1.84 -7.44
C PHE A 69 -12.52 1.65 -8.84
N PRO A 70 -11.69 1.49 -9.89
CA PRO A 70 -12.14 1.44 -11.29
C PRO A 70 -12.76 0.08 -11.67
N LEU A 71 -13.91 -0.26 -11.06
CA LEU A 71 -14.57 -1.57 -11.21
C LEU A 71 -14.93 -1.91 -12.66
N ASN A 72 -15.32 -0.92 -13.45
CA ASN A 72 -15.68 -1.06 -14.86
C ASN A 72 -14.52 -1.59 -15.74
N PHE A 73 -13.27 -1.51 -15.28
CA PHE A 73 -12.11 -1.99 -16.02
C PHE A 73 -11.62 -3.38 -15.58
N VAL A 74 -12.12 -3.93 -14.46
CA VAL A 74 -11.71 -5.23 -13.89
C VAL A 74 -11.79 -6.33 -14.95
N ASN A 75 -12.96 -6.50 -15.57
CA ASN A 75 -13.19 -7.54 -16.59
C ASN A 75 -12.28 -7.39 -17.82
N ARG A 76 -11.83 -6.18 -18.13
CA ARG A 76 -10.92 -5.93 -19.25
C ARG A 76 -9.47 -6.27 -18.89
N ILE A 77 -9.05 -5.98 -17.66
CA ILE A 77 -7.69 -6.22 -17.15
C ILE A 77 -7.45 -7.71 -16.89
N PHE A 78 -8.45 -8.42 -16.36
CA PHE A 78 -8.33 -9.85 -16.06
C PHE A 78 -8.79 -10.75 -17.22
N ASN A 79 -9.08 -10.17 -18.38
CA ASN A 79 -9.33 -10.93 -19.60
C ASN A 79 -8.06 -11.73 -20.00
N PRO A 80 -8.16 -13.03 -20.33
CA PRO A 80 -7.02 -13.84 -20.77
C PRO A 80 -6.20 -13.19 -21.89
N TYR A 81 -6.86 -12.58 -22.89
CA TYR A 81 -6.18 -11.87 -23.97
C TYR A 81 -5.34 -10.70 -23.46
N PHE A 82 -5.86 -9.92 -22.51
CA PHE A 82 -5.09 -8.82 -21.92
C PHE A 82 -3.86 -9.35 -21.18
N LEU A 83 -4.00 -10.42 -20.41
CA LEU A 83 -2.91 -11.04 -19.66
C LEU A 83 -1.84 -11.63 -20.59
N ASP A 84 -2.24 -12.26 -21.68
CA ASP A 84 -1.32 -12.78 -22.69
C ASP A 84 -0.52 -11.66 -23.36
N VAL A 85 -1.19 -10.57 -23.77
CA VAL A 85 -0.53 -9.40 -24.35
C VAL A 85 0.38 -8.72 -23.32
N LEU A 86 -0.04 -8.64 -22.05
CA LEU A 86 0.76 -8.11 -20.95
C LEU A 86 2.05 -8.93 -20.79
N HIS A 87 1.96 -10.25 -20.77
CA HIS A 87 3.11 -11.14 -20.66
C HIS A 87 4.03 -11.04 -21.88
N ALA A 88 3.48 -11.06 -23.09
CA ALA A 88 4.26 -11.01 -24.33
C ALA A 88 5.00 -9.67 -24.52
N LYS A 89 4.42 -8.56 -24.07
CA LYS A 89 5.00 -7.21 -24.20
C LYS A 89 5.85 -6.77 -23.01
N THR A 90 5.88 -7.54 -21.92
CA THR A 90 6.66 -7.22 -20.72
C THR A 90 7.98 -7.97 -20.75
N ARG A 91 9.08 -7.26 -20.53
CA ARG A 91 10.40 -7.89 -20.43
C ARG A 91 10.45 -8.83 -19.23
N PRO A 92 11.12 -10.00 -19.32
CA PRO A 92 11.15 -11.00 -18.25
C PRO A 92 11.55 -10.42 -16.88
N GLU A 93 12.55 -9.53 -16.84
CA GLU A 93 13.06 -8.90 -15.62
C GLU A 93 12.07 -7.93 -14.95
N ARG A 94 11.02 -7.50 -15.65
CA ARG A 94 9.96 -6.61 -15.12
C ARG A 94 8.66 -7.34 -14.83
N LEU A 95 8.55 -8.59 -15.24
CA LEU A 95 7.30 -9.33 -15.20
C LEU A 95 6.81 -9.55 -13.76
N ASP A 96 7.72 -9.83 -12.83
CA ASP A 96 7.38 -10.01 -11.41
C ASP A 96 6.86 -8.72 -10.78
N ILE A 97 7.41 -7.57 -11.16
CA ILE A 97 6.94 -6.26 -10.69
C ILE A 97 5.52 -5.99 -11.19
N VAL A 98 5.27 -6.26 -12.47
CA VAL A 98 3.96 -6.06 -13.10
C VAL A 98 2.91 -7.01 -12.51
N ARG A 99 3.23 -8.29 -12.36
CA ARG A 99 2.36 -9.28 -11.68
C ARG A 99 2.11 -8.90 -10.23
N GLY A 100 3.15 -8.43 -9.54
CA GLY A 100 3.05 -7.92 -8.17
C GLY A 100 2.05 -6.76 -8.08
N LYS A 101 2.10 -5.80 -9.00
CA LYS A 101 1.13 -4.68 -9.06
C LYS A 101 -0.28 -5.15 -9.37
N LEU A 102 -0.45 -6.12 -10.27
CA LEU A 102 -1.76 -6.69 -10.59
C LEU A 102 -2.37 -7.40 -9.35
N LYS A 103 -1.57 -8.18 -8.61
CA LYS A 103 -2.00 -8.79 -7.35
C LYS A 103 -2.35 -7.74 -6.29
N VAL A 104 -1.55 -6.67 -6.19
CA VAL A 104 -1.83 -5.54 -5.29
C VAL A 104 -3.14 -4.83 -5.67
N PHE A 105 -3.41 -4.66 -6.97
CA PHE A 105 -4.67 -4.07 -7.47
C PHE A 105 -5.89 -4.91 -7.06
N ASP A 106 -5.88 -6.21 -7.36
CA ASP A 106 -6.93 -7.15 -6.94
C ASP A 106 -7.16 -7.14 -5.42
N THR A 107 -6.06 -7.14 -4.65
CA THR A 107 -6.11 -7.08 -3.18
C THR A 107 -6.64 -5.74 -2.68
N GLY A 108 -6.25 -4.63 -3.29
CA GLY A 108 -6.74 -3.30 -2.94
C GLY A 108 -8.24 -3.19 -3.14
N LEU A 109 -8.76 -3.66 -4.28
CA LEU A 109 -10.21 -3.72 -4.50
C LEU A 109 -10.90 -4.58 -3.45
N THR A 110 -10.36 -5.76 -3.14
CA THR A 110 -10.91 -6.68 -2.11
C THR A 110 -10.95 -6.03 -0.72
N LEU A 111 -9.94 -5.25 -0.36
CA LEU A 111 -9.82 -4.64 0.97
C LEU A 111 -10.59 -3.32 1.13
N GLU A 112 -10.91 -2.65 0.02
CA GLU A 112 -11.40 -1.26 0.07
C GLU A 112 -12.74 -1.06 -0.64
N CYS A 113 -13.18 -1.99 -1.48
CA CYS A 113 -14.41 -1.91 -2.25
C CYS A 113 -15.34 -3.09 -1.94
N ALA A 114 -16.46 -2.83 -1.26
CA ALA A 114 -17.42 -3.86 -0.87
C ALA A 114 -18.19 -4.47 -2.05
N GLU A 115 -18.26 -3.76 -3.17
CA GLU A 115 -18.94 -4.17 -4.41
C GLU A 115 -18.06 -5.06 -5.31
N TYR A 116 -16.83 -5.36 -4.86
CA TYR A 116 -15.88 -6.13 -5.65
C TYR A 116 -15.99 -7.64 -5.40
N ASP A 117 -16.37 -8.39 -6.44
CA ASP A 117 -16.62 -9.84 -6.36
C ASP A 117 -15.46 -10.71 -6.90
N GLY A 118 -14.34 -10.12 -7.34
CA GLY A 118 -13.18 -10.87 -7.84
C GLY A 118 -12.79 -10.58 -9.29
N PRO A 119 -11.58 -11.01 -9.69
CA PRO A 119 -11.25 -12.45 -9.81
C PRO A 119 -10.60 -13.15 -8.61
N LEU A 120 -10.19 -12.42 -7.56
CA LEU A 120 -9.59 -13.00 -6.34
C LEU A 120 -8.37 -13.87 -6.66
N LEU A 121 -7.32 -13.23 -7.16
CA LEU A 121 -6.12 -13.93 -7.65
C LEU A 121 -5.48 -14.79 -6.55
N PRO A 122 -4.89 -15.96 -6.92
CA PRO A 122 -4.17 -16.80 -5.97
C PRO A 122 -3.07 -16.05 -5.22
N ARG A 123 -3.13 -16.16 -3.88
CA ARG A 123 -2.10 -15.67 -2.97
C ARG A 123 -1.03 -16.75 -2.82
N ASP A 124 -0.21 -16.91 -3.86
CA ASP A 124 0.89 -17.88 -3.83
C ASP A 124 1.92 -17.46 -2.77
N HIS A 125 1.91 -18.16 -1.64
CA HIS A 125 2.89 -17.98 -0.57
C HIS A 125 4.13 -18.88 -0.72
N SER A 126 4.24 -19.61 -1.84
CA SER A 126 5.31 -20.57 -2.13
C SER A 126 6.62 -19.91 -2.58
N ALA A 127 6.61 -18.60 -2.84
CA ALA A 127 7.82 -17.86 -3.25
C ALA A 127 8.81 -17.75 -2.08
N LYS A 128 10.04 -18.23 -2.30
CA LYS A 128 11.06 -18.38 -1.25
C LYS A 128 11.74 -17.08 -0.82
N ALA A 129 11.56 -15.96 -1.53
CA ALA A 129 12.22 -14.70 -1.18
C ALA A 129 11.40 -13.48 -1.63
N VAL A 130 11.05 -12.62 -0.67
CA VAL A 130 10.65 -11.23 -0.93
C VAL A 130 11.88 -10.37 -0.82
N PHE A 131 12.00 -9.32 -1.63
CA PHE A 131 13.06 -8.34 -1.43
C PHE A 131 12.85 -7.61 -0.09
N HIS A 132 13.84 -7.67 0.78
CA HIS A 132 13.89 -6.93 2.05
C HIS A 132 14.98 -5.86 1.97
N ASP A 133 14.65 -4.59 2.24
CA ASP A 133 15.67 -3.53 2.28
C ASP A 133 16.64 -3.77 3.45
N GLY A 134 17.94 -3.90 3.12
CA GLY A 134 18.98 -4.19 4.10
C GLY A 134 19.21 -3.09 5.14
N ARG A 135 18.80 -1.84 4.87
CA ARG A 135 18.83 -0.74 5.85
C ARG A 135 17.79 -0.97 6.94
N ILE A 136 16.55 -1.26 6.53
CA ILE A 136 15.46 -1.60 7.44
C ILE A 136 15.82 -2.83 8.27
N LYS A 137 16.32 -3.89 7.61
CA LYS A 137 16.72 -5.11 8.31
C LYS A 137 17.77 -4.85 9.40
N ARG A 138 18.78 -4.05 9.10
CA ARG A 138 19.85 -3.70 10.04
C ARG A 138 19.35 -2.88 11.22
N ILE A 139 18.50 -1.87 10.99
CA ILE A 139 18.01 -1.03 12.09
C ILE A 139 17.05 -1.79 12.99
N ILE A 140 16.13 -2.60 12.43
CA ILE A 140 15.22 -3.45 13.22
C ILE A 140 15.99 -4.44 14.08
N ASN A 141 17.02 -5.09 13.53
CA ASN A 141 17.88 -5.99 14.31
C ASN A 141 18.64 -5.26 15.42
N TYR A 142 18.97 -3.99 15.22
CA TYR A 142 19.64 -3.19 16.24
C TYR A 142 18.70 -2.82 17.40
N ILE A 143 17.47 -2.40 17.10
CA ILE A 143 16.48 -1.97 18.11
C ILE A 143 15.58 -3.11 18.60
N THR A 144 15.99 -4.36 18.36
CA THR A 144 15.15 -5.54 18.62
C THR A 144 14.79 -5.64 20.11
N THR A 145 15.75 -5.41 21.01
CA THR A 145 15.52 -5.52 22.46
C THR A 145 14.49 -4.51 22.95
N GLU A 146 14.56 -3.25 22.48
CA GLU A 146 13.59 -2.21 22.82
C GLU A 146 12.20 -2.52 22.26
N LEU A 147 12.12 -3.08 21.05
CA LEU A 147 10.84 -3.49 20.46
C LEU A 147 10.21 -4.69 21.17
N GLU A 148 11.01 -5.68 21.58
CA GLU A 148 10.54 -6.85 22.35
C GLU A 148 9.98 -6.42 23.70
N GLU A 149 10.65 -5.50 24.39
CA GLU A 149 10.18 -4.94 25.66
C GLU A 149 8.83 -4.21 25.49
N LEU A 150 8.69 -3.43 24.40
CA LEU A 150 7.43 -2.75 24.08
C LEU A 150 6.31 -3.71 23.65
N ALA A 151 6.65 -4.83 23.03
CA ALA A 151 5.70 -5.89 22.66
C ALA A 151 5.22 -6.70 23.87
N GLY A 152 5.92 -6.62 25.01
CA GLY A 152 5.66 -7.41 26.21
C GLY A 152 6.45 -8.73 26.27
N GLY A 153 7.45 -8.91 25.41
CA GLY A 153 8.31 -10.09 25.35
C GLY A 153 8.68 -10.51 23.92
N PRO A 154 9.75 -11.29 23.72
CA PRO A 154 10.14 -11.82 22.41
C PRO A 154 9.07 -12.73 21.78
N GLU A 155 8.24 -13.39 22.58
CA GLU A 155 7.12 -14.24 22.15
C GLU A 155 5.90 -13.45 21.64
N CYS A 156 5.88 -12.14 21.86
CA CYS A 156 4.83 -11.22 21.43
C CYS A 156 5.21 -10.44 20.16
N MET A 157 6.32 -10.82 19.51
CA MET A 157 6.87 -10.08 18.37
C MET A 157 7.35 -11.02 17.25
N THR A 158 6.94 -10.73 16.02
CA THR A 158 7.47 -11.38 14.82
C THR A 158 8.08 -10.35 13.86
N LYS A 159 9.23 -10.64 13.26
CA LYS A 159 9.95 -9.76 12.32
C LYS A 159 9.76 -10.21 10.86
N PHE A 160 9.67 -9.26 9.94
CA PHE A 160 9.69 -9.45 8.49
C PHE A 160 8.63 -10.43 7.96
N SER A 161 7.38 -10.27 8.40
CA SER A 161 6.28 -11.17 8.07
C SER A 161 5.49 -10.70 6.87
N VAL A 162 5.00 -11.65 6.08
CA VAL A 162 3.96 -11.41 5.06
C VAL A 162 2.63 -11.93 5.61
N LEU A 163 1.59 -11.11 5.54
CA LEU A 163 0.26 -11.49 6.00
C LEU A 163 -0.41 -12.42 4.97
N GLN A 164 -1.10 -13.46 5.45
CA GLN A 164 -1.74 -14.46 4.57
C GLN A 164 -2.79 -13.85 3.62
N HIS A 165 -3.43 -12.75 4.05
CA HIS A 165 -4.43 -12.02 3.27
C HIS A 165 -3.84 -11.10 2.20
N LEU A 166 -2.53 -10.90 2.21
CA LEU A 166 -1.82 -10.04 1.26
C LEU A 166 -1.01 -10.87 0.28
N PRO A 167 -0.83 -10.39 -0.97
CA PRO A 167 0.05 -11.05 -1.91
C PRO A 167 1.50 -10.85 -1.49
N ILE A 168 2.35 -11.82 -1.84
CA ILE A 168 3.79 -11.67 -1.74
C ILE A 168 4.23 -10.49 -2.62
N ASN A 169 4.55 -9.37 -1.96
CA ASN A 169 5.03 -8.14 -2.58
C ASN A 169 5.89 -7.39 -1.55
N SER A 170 7.00 -6.80 -1.96
CA SER A 170 7.87 -6.01 -1.06
C SER A 170 7.14 -4.84 -0.41
N LEU A 171 6.05 -4.34 -1.02
CA LEU A 171 5.18 -3.33 -0.44
C LEU A 171 4.43 -3.81 0.80
N TYR A 172 4.09 -5.11 0.89
CA TYR A 172 3.28 -5.67 1.98
C TYR A 172 4.06 -6.45 3.01
N LEU A 173 5.37 -6.58 2.84
CA LEU A 173 6.24 -7.07 3.89
C LEU A 173 6.06 -6.18 5.13
N VAL A 174 5.67 -6.72 6.27
CA VAL A 174 5.57 -5.96 7.53
C VAL A 174 6.89 -6.11 8.28
N ASP A 175 7.49 -4.98 8.70
CA ASP A 175 8.83 -5.00 9.28
C ASP A 175 8.83 -5.69 10.66
N VAL A 176 7.86 -5.34 11.51
CA VAL A 176 7.59 -6.02 12.79
C VAL A 176 6.08 -6.08 13.06
N ILE A 177 5.60 -7.19 13.60
CA ILE A 177 4.24 -7.35 14.10
C ILE A 177 4.31 -7.61 15.60
N PHE A 178 3.61 -6.80 16.40
CA PHE A 178 3.29 -7.13 17.78
C PHE A 178 1.97 -7.89 17.82
N HIS A 179 1.94 -8.95 18.61
CA HIS A 179 0.80 -9.83 18.74
C HIS A 179 0.74 -10.43 20.15
N PRO A 180 -0.43 -10.90 20.61
CA PRO A 180 -0.52 -11.65 21.86
C PRO A 180 0.42 -12.86 21.86
N ALA A 181 0.90 -13.22 23.05
CA ALA A 181 1.70 -14.43 23.25
C ALA A 181 0.93 -15.68 22.79
N GLY A 182 1.64 -16.63 22.20
CA GLY A 182 1.07 -17.91 21.74
C GLY A 182 0.56 -17.93 20.29
N LEU A 183 0.49 -16.79 19.61
CA LEU A 183 0.44 -16.74 18.16
C LEU A 183 1.85 -17.06 17.62
N GLY A 184 2.07 -18.28 17.13
CA GLY A 184 3.33 -18.66 16.50
C GLY A 184 3.60 -17.89 15.19
N ASN A 185 4.65 -18.27 14.47
CA ASN A 185 5.06 -17.62 13.19
C ASN A 185 3.98 -17.61 12.09
N ILE A 186 2.91 -18.40 12.23
CA ILE A 186 1.80 -18.47 11.29
C ILE A 186 0.69 -17.55 11.78
N PHE A 187 0.67 -16.36 11.22
CA PHE A 187 -0.23 -15.30 11.63
C PHE A 187 -1.56 -15.41 10.86
N THR A 188 -2.47 -16.22 11.38
CA THR A 188 -3.88 -16.28 10.95
C THR A 188 -4.68 -15.27 11.78
N MET A 189 -5.27 -14.26 11.14
CA MET A 189 -6.16 -13.30 11.79
C MET A 189 -7.57 -13.41 11.22
N ASP A 190 -8.59 -13.33 12.07
CA ASP A 190 -9.96 -13.07 11.59
C ASP A 190 -10.07 -11.58 11.26
N THR A 191 -9.73 -11.23 10.02
CA THR A 191 -9.77 -9.86 9.50
C THR A 191 -11.17 -9.22 9.50
N MET A 192 -12.23 -9.93 9.91
CA MET A 192 -13.57 -9.33 10.09
C MET A 192 -13.89 -9.03 11.55
N LYS A 193 -13.34 -9.79 12.50
CA LYS A 193 -13.64 -9.64 13.94
C LYS A 193 -12.50 -9.01 14.73
N GLU A 194 -11.27 -9.34 14.39
CA GLU A 194 -10.09 -8.90 15.12
C GLU A 194 -9.71 -7.48 14.67
N ARG A 195 -9.80 -6.53 15.60
CA ARG A 195 -9.45 -5.12 15.37
C ARG A 195 -8.59 -4.63 16.53
N ASN A 196 -7.51 -3.94 16.21
CA ASN A 196 -6.60 -3.32 17.18
C ASN A 196 -5.92 -4.30 18.17
N ILE A 197 -6.00 -5.61 17.90
CA ILE A 197 -5.33 -6.64 18.71
C ILE A 197 -3.83 -6.67 18.36
N ASN A 198 -3.53 -6.64 17.07
CA ASN A 198 -2.17 -6.74 16.56
C ASN A 198 -1.69 -5.39 16.04
N VAL A 199 -0.39 -5.10 16.23
CA VAL A 199 0.24 -3.85 15.82
C VAL A 199 1.28 -4.12 14.74
N ALA A 200 1.08 -3.57 13.55
CA ALA A 200 2.11 -3.52 12.52
C ALA A 200 3.01 -2.31 12.74
N VAL A 201 4.31 -2.55 12.92
CA VAL A 201 5.33 -1.50 12.99
C VAL A 201 6.06 -1.45 11.65
N LEU A 202 6.02 -0.28 11.01
CA LEU A 202 6.65 -0.03 9.71
C LEU A 202 7.79 0.96 9.84
N VAL A 203 8.94 0.66 9.25
CA VAL A 203 10.06 1.60 9.14
C VAL A 203 10.01 2.27 7.77
N HIS A 204 9.83 3.59 7.76
CA HIS A 204 9.86 4.37 6.54
C HIS A 204 11.24 4.98 6.30
N LEU A 205 11.76 4.72 5.10
CA LEU A 205 13.00 5.28 4.62
C LEU A 205 12.79 6.72 4.12
N PRO A 206 13.85 7.53 3.99
CA PRO A 206 13.73 8.90 3.49
C PRO A 206 13.05 8.98 2.11
N GLU A 207 13.26 7.98 1.24
CA GLU A 207 12.67 7.95 -0.11
C GLU A 207 11.16 7.64 -0.12
N TYR A 208 10.59 7.34 1.05
CA TYR A 208 9.16 7.11 1.22
C TYR A 208 8.39 8.39 1.59
N PHE A 209 9.09 9.51 1.70
CA PHE A 209 8.50 10.82 1.96
C PHE A 209 8.63 11.74 0.75
N ASP A 210 7.81 12.77 0.74
CA ASP A 210 7.94 13.90 -0.17
C ASP A 210 9.24 14.70 0.08
N SER A 211 9.49 15.71 -0.75
CA SER A 211 10.69 16.54 -0.63
C SER A 211 10.82 17.30 0.70
N THR A 212 9.71 17.55 1.40
CA THR A 212 9.73 18.16 2.74
C THR A 212 10.06 17.15 3.84
N GLY A 213 10.01 15.84 3.52
CA GLY A 213 10.18 14.76 4.47
C GLY A 213 8.98 14.60 5.41
N LYS A 214 7.83 15.22 5.14
CA LYS A 214 6.69 15.24 6.08
C LYS A 214 5.59 14.27 5.69
N TYR A 215 5.31 14.15 4.40
CA TYR A 215 4.18 13.37 3.90
C TYR A 215 4.67 12.10 3.23
N LEU A 216 4.01 10.97 3.52
CA LEU A 216 4.32 9.71 2.86
C LEU A 216 3.87 9.75 1.40
N ILE A 217 4.62 9.07 0.53
CA ILE A 217 4.19 8.85 -0.85
C ILE A 217 2.98 7.90 -0.89
N GLY A 218 2.14 8.04 -1.91
CA GLY A 218 0.86 7.32 -2.01
C GLY A 218 0.96 5.80 -1.86
N PRO A 219 1.96 5.11 -2.44
CA PRO A 219 2.14 3.67 -2.19
C PRO A 219 2.28 3.30 -0.71
N GLN A 220 2.95 4.15 0.09
CA GLN A 220 3.14 3.92 1.52
C GLN A 220 1.90 4.33 2.33
N VAL A 221 1.21 5.39 1.92
CA VAL A 221 -0.11 5.75 2.49
C VAL A 221 -1.11 4.60 2.28
N MET A 222 -1.19 4.08 1.06
CA MET A 222 -2.00 2.91 0.71
C MET A 222 -1.61 1.68 1.52
N ARG A 223 -0.31 1.39 1.68
CA ARG A 223 0.18 0.27 2.52
C ARG A 223 -0.33 0.38 3.95
N VAL A 224 -0.19 1.56 4.57
CA VAL A 224 -0.70 1.82 5.93
C VAL A 224 -2.21 1.59 5.97
N ARG A 225 -2.96 2.14 5.01
CA ARG A 225 -4.42 2.00 4.92
C ARG A 225 -4.86 0.54 4.80
N HIS A 226 -4.21 -0.25 3.94
CA HIS A 226 -4.54 -1.67 3.76
C HIS A 226 -4.27 -2.51 5.01
N LEU A 227 -3.16 -2.28 5.71
CA LEU A 227 -2.89 -2.95 6.99
C LEU A 227 -3.94 -2.60 8.04
N ARG A 228 -4.39 -1.33 8.07
CA ARG A 228 -5.50 -0.91 8.94
C ARG A 228 -6.82 -1.57 8.56
N ARG A 229 -7.11 -1.75 7.26
CA ARG A 229 -8.32 -2.46 6.77
C ARG A 229 -8.32 -3.94 7.15
N LEU A 230 -7.15 -4.57 7.20
CA LEU A 230 -6.97 -5.94 7.70
C LEU A 230 -7.16 -6.07 9.22
N GLY A 231 -7.29 -4.96 9.93
CA GLY A 231 -7.59 -4.94 11.35
C GLY A 231 -6.41 -4.68 12.27
N LEU A 232 -5.23 -4.38 11.71
CA LEU A 232 -4.05 -4.04 12.50
C LEU A 232 -4.07 -2.56 12.91
N LYS A 233 -3.57 -2.32 14.12
CA LYS A 233 -3.07 -0.99 14.49
C LYS A 233 -1.75 -0.77 13.76
N VAL A 234 -1.46 0.44 13.28
CA VAL A 234 -0.23 0.72 12.53
C VAL A 234 0.62 1.78 13.22
N VAL A 235 1.86 1.43 13.53
CA VAL A 235 2.90 2.33 14.02
C VAL A 235 3.87 2.57 12.87
N THR A 236 4.24 3.83 12.66
CA THR A 236 5.28 4.18 11.68
C THR A 236 6.49 4.76 12.37
N LEU A 237 7.68 4.26 12.04
CA LEU A 237 8.97 4.72 12.53
C LEU A 237 9.74 5.34 11.38
N ARG A 238 10.53 6.36 11.67
CA ARG A 238 11.36 7.04 10.68
C ARG A 238 12.79 6.53 10.73
N PHE A 239 13.29 6.03 9.62
CA PHE A 239 14.64 5.48 9.54
C PHE A 239 15.72 6.52 9.90
N ASP A 240 15.59 7.75 9.40
CA ASP A 240 16.56 8.82 9.66
C ASP A 240 16.60 9.23 11.14
N ILE A 241 15.47 9.18 11.84
CA ILE A 241 15.40 9.41 13.29
C ILE A 241 16.02 8.23 14.04
N LEU A 242 15.60 6.99 13.74
CA LEU A 242 16.17 5.79 14.37
C LEU A 242 17.70 5.72 14.20
N TYR A 243 18.19 6.07 13.01
CA TYR A 243 19.62 6.07 12.72
C TYR A 243 20.39 7.09 13.57
N LYS A 244 19.82 8.28 13.82
CA LYS A 244 20.41 9.31 14.70
C LYS A 244 20.36 8.89 16.17
N LEU A 245 19.23 8.34 16.62
CA LEU A 245 19.02 7.94 18.02
C LEU A 245 19.73 6.64 18.38
N LYS A 246 20.35 5.95 17.41
CA LYS A 246 21.05 4.67 17.60
C LYS A 246 22.05 4.69 18.76
N ILE A 247 22.73 5.81 18.98
CA ILE A 247 23.75 5.99 20.03
C ILE A 247 23.19 6.61 21.32
N HIS A 248 21.88 6.89 21.38
CA HIS A 248 21.20 7.55 22.49
C HIS A 248 20.05 6.65 23.02
N PRO A 249 20.35 5.65 23.87
CA PRO A 249 19.38 4.61 24.24
C PRO A 249 18.09 5.13 24.90
N GLN A 250 18.20 6.15 25.75
CA GLN A 250 17.03 6.74 26.41
C GLN A 250 16.14 7.48 25.42
N GLU A 251 16.72 8.34 24.58
CA GLU A 251 15.97 9.07 23.56
C GLU A 251 15.35 8.14 22.52
N LEU A 252 16.04 7.04 22.17
CA LEU A 252 15.49 5.99 21.31
C LEU A 252 14.24 5.37 21.95
N ARG A 253 14.30 5.01 23.23
CA ARG A 253 13.14 4.46 23.96
C ARG A 253 11.99 5.45 24.02
N ASP A 254 12.27 6.70 24.34
CA ASP A 254 11.25 7.76 24.42
C ASP A 254 10.58 7.95 23.05
N TYR A 255 11.36 7.98 21.98
CA TYR A 255 10.86 8.04 20.61
C TYR A 255 9.95 6.84 20.29
N LEU A 256 10.40 5.61 20.56
CA LEU A 256 9.60 4.42 20.28
C LEU A 256 8.27 4.44 21.06
N VAL A 257 8.29 4.78 22.35
CA VAL A 257 7.08 4.92 23.18
C VAL A 257 6.14 5.98 22.62
N GLU A 258 6.65 7.14 22.22
CA GLU A 258 5.86 8.20 21.58
C GLU A 258 5.19 7.69 20.30
N ARG A 259 5.94 6.97 19.45
CA ARG A 259 5.40 6.39 18.21
C ARG A 259 4.35 5.31 18.48
N MET A 260 4.50 4.51 19.53
CA MET A 260 3.48 3.52 19.96
C MET A 260 2.19 4.21 20.43
N LYS A 261 2.30 5.34 21.14
CA LYS A 261 1.14 6.14 21.55
C LYS A 261 0.44 6.80 20.35
N ALA A 262 1.20 7.24 19.36
CA ALA A 262 0.69 7.84 18.12
C ALA A 262 0.26 6.81 17.05
N ALA A 263 0.11 5.54 17.44
CA ALA A 263 -0.28 4.47 16.53
C ALA A 263 -1.69 4.69 15.97
N LEU A 264 -1.86 4.42 14.68
CA LEU A 264 -3.12 4.56 13.96
C LEU A 264 -3.99 3.31 14.16
N ASP A 265 -5.20 3.49 14.69
CA ASP A 265 -6.14 2.39 14.89
C ASP A 265 -6.60 1.75 13.59
N ALA A 266 -6.94 0.47 13.62
CA ALA A 266 -7.55 -0.26 12.53
C ALA A 266 -8.79 0.46 11.96
N LEU A 267 -9.00 0.29 10.66
CA LEU A 267 -10.18 0.81 9.97
C LEU A 267 -11.34 -0.18 10.08
N PRO A 268 -12.59 0.31 10.00
CA PRO A 268 -13.75 -0.59 9.96
C PRO A 268 -13.68 -1.49 8.71
N PRO A 269 -14.34 -2.66 8.74
CA PRO A 269 -14.48 -3.51 7.57
C PRO A 269 -15.09 -2.75 6.37
N PRO A 270 -14.86 -3.22 5.14
CA PRO A 270 -15.52 -2.69 3.95
C PRO A 270 -17.05 -2.76 4.11
N GLY A 271 -17.78 -1.73 3.65
CA GLY A 271 -19.24 -1.69 3.71
C GLY A 271 -19.85 -1.32 5.07
N THR A 272 -19.05 -1.15 6.12
CA THR A 272 -19.52 -0.53 7.37
C THR A 272 -19.25 0.98 7.29
N THR A 273 -20.30 1.81 7.34
CA THR A 273 -20.17 3.27 7.23
C THR A 273 -19.21 3.80 8.29
N ALA A 274 -18.02 4.26 7.87
CA ALA A 274 -17.18 5.11 8.68
C ALA A 274 -17.86 6.49 8.75
N VAL A 275 -18.17 6.96 9.95
CA VAL A 275 -18.58 8.35 10.19
C VAL A 275 -17.48 9.25 9.60
N PRO A 276 -17.80 10.28 8.80
CA PRO A 276 -16.79 11.14 8.20
C PRO A 276 -15.95 11.80 9.30
N VAL A 277 -14.63 11.60 9.26
CA VAL A 277 -13.69 12.39 10.04
C VAL A 277 -13.78 13.82 9.52
N LYS A 278 -14.43 14.70 10.28
CA LYS A 278 -14.35 16.14 10.09
C LYS A 278 -12.89 16.57 10.17
N GLY A 279 -12.35 17.18 9.11
CA GLY A 279 -11.13 17.98 9.24
C GLY A 279 -10.23 18.08 8.02
N SER A 280 -10.66 18.79 6.99
CA SER A 280 -9.76 19.64 6.17
C SER A 280 -10.57 20.81 5.61
N PRO A 281 -10.20 22.07 5.89
CA PRO A 281 -10.94 23.27 5.49
C PRO A 281 -10.71 23.61 3.99
N PRO A 282 -11.54 24.49 3.39
CA PRO A 282 -11.73 24.61 1.94
C PRO A 282 -10.52 25.08 1.14
#